data_AF-W7D8A0-F1
#
_entry.id   AF-W7D8A0-F1
#
_cell.length_a   1.000
_cell.length_b   1.000
_cell.length_c   1.000
_cell.angle_alpha   90.00
_cell.angle_beta   90.00
_cell.angle_gamma   90.00
#
_symmetry.space_group_name_H-M   'P 1'
#
loop_
_entity.id
_entity.type
_entity.pdbx_description
1 polymer ?
#
loop_
_entity_poly.entity_id
_entity_poly.type
_entity_poly.pdbx_seq_one_letter_code
_entity_poly.pdbx_strand_id
1 'polypeptide(L)'
;MDVKIINEHVFEDNEHFRILKERVPGVVDEIKDQAYDMQAGESHSFSRSIFDAQGLVDFSYEMRIVENEDTNDDKCIELVKCEAIVKF
;
A
#
# COMPACT_ATOMS: atom_id res chain seq x y z
N MET A 1 14.93 -7.03 9.67
CA MET A 1 14.50 -5.73 9.15
C MET A 1 13.00 -5.66 9.34
N ASP A 2 12.54 -4.72 10.15
CA ASP A 2 11.12 -4.40 10.28
C ASP A 2 10.76 -3.39 9.18
N VAL A 3 9.71 -3.66 8.42
CA VAL A 3 9.21 -2.73 7.40
C VAL A 3 8.06 -1.94 8.00
N LYS A 4 8.25 -0.62 8.14
CA LYS A 4 7.25 0.28 8.72
C LYS A 4 6.60 1.12 7.62
N ILE A 5 5.28 1.25 7.68
CA ILE A 5 4.53 2.19 6.84
C ILE A 5 4.44 3.50 7.63
N ILE A 6 5.34 4.45 7.34
CA ILE A 6 5.41 5.72 8.08
C ILE A 6 4.28 6.69 7.77
N ASN A 7 3.60 6.53 6.63
CA ASN A 7 2.43 7.33 6.27
C ASN A 7 1.11 6.62 6.58
N GLU A 8 1.08 5.57 7.42
CA GLU A 8 -0.18 4.85 7.72
C GLU A 8 -1.30 5.81 8.16
N HIS A 9 -0.98 6.83 8.96
CA HIS A 9 -1.93 7.87 9.39
C HIS A 9 -2.43 8.76 8.25
N VAL A 10 -1.60 9.09 7.25
CA VAL A 10 -2.01 9.88 6.07
C VAL A 10 -3.02 9.10 5.21
N PHE A 11 -3.00 7.76 5.30
CA PHE A 11 -3.89 6.87 4.57
C PHE A 11 -5.12 6.42 5.36
N GLU A 12 -5.14 6.52 6.69
CA GLU A 12 -6.40 6.36 7.45
C GLU A 12 -7.44 7.42 7.06
N ASP A 13 -7.00 8.58 6.59
CA ASP A 13 -7.85 9.62 6.00
C ASP A 13 -8.11 9.43 4.48
N ASN A 14 -7.40 8.51 3.81
CA ASN A 14 -7.61 8.23 2.39
C ASN A 14 -8.72 7.19 2.21
N GLU A 15 -9.89 7.63 1.71
CA GLU A 15 -11.05 6.79 1.48
C GLU A 15 -10.73 5.54 0.63
N HIS A 16 -9.86 5.66 -0.36
CA HIS A 16 -9.50 4.53 -1.24
C HIS A 16 -8.69 3.47 -0.49
N PHE A 17 -7.79 3.89 0.40
CA PHE A 17 -7.01 2.96 1.22
C PHE A 17 -7.86 2.32 2.33
N ARG A 18 -8.84 3.05 2.88
CA ARG A 18 -9.85 2.46 3.78
C ARG A 18 -10.63 1.36 3.08
N ILE A 19 -11.17 1.65 1.89
CA ILE A 19 -11.88 0.66 1.06
C ILE A 19 -10.97 -0.54 0.78
N LEU A 20 -9.70 -0.30 0.46
CA LEU A 20 -8.71 -1.35 0.25
C LEU A 20 -8.52 -2.22 1.50
N LYS A 21 -8.29 -1.62 2.68
CA LYS A 21 -8.17 -2.35 3.96
C LYS A 21 -9.45 -3.14 4.30
N GLU A 22 -10.62 -2.56 4.08
CA GLU A 22 -11.91 -3.17 4.41
C GLU A 22 -12.28 -4.32 3.47
N ARG A 23 -12.03 -4.16 2.16
CA ARG A 23 -12.37 -5.18 1.16
C ARG A 23 -11.29 -6.23 0.95
N VAL A 24 -10.04 -5.91 1.28
CA VAL A 24 -8.87 -6.76 1.05
C VAL A 24 -8.16 -7.04 2.38
N PRO A 25 -8.65 -8.02 3.16
CA PRO A 25 -8.00 -8.40 4.41
C PRO A 25 -6.57 -8.88 4.12
N GLY A 26 -5.59 -8.26 4.79
CA GLY A 26 -4.17 -8.58 4.63
C GLY A 26 -3.43 -7.73 3.60
N VAL A 27 -4.08 -6.76 2.94
CA VAL A 27 -3.41 -5.90 1.94
C VAL A 27 -2.23 -5.11 2.50
N VAL A 28 -2.29 -4.74 3.78
CA VAL A 28 -1.18 -4.07 4.48
C VAL A 28 0.03 -5.00 4.59
N ASP A 29 -0.20 -6.27 4.90
CA ASP A 29 0.85 -7.27 4.99
C ASP A 29 1.43 -7.57 3.60
N GLU A 30 0.59 -7.64 2.56
CA GLU A 30 1.05 -7.75 1.16
C GLU A 30 1.92 -6.55 0.74
N ILE A 31 1.53 -5.32 1.09
CA ILE A 31 2.32 -4.11 0.81
C ILE A 31 3.68 -4.18 1.52
N LYS A 32 3.71 -4.62 2.77
CA LYS A 32 4.96 -4.78 3.53
C LYS A 32 5.85 -5.87 2.94
N ASP A 33 5.27 -6.99 2.53
CA ASP A 33 5.99 -8.10 1.89
C ASP A 33 6.62 -7.66 0.57
N GLN A 34 5.87 -6.94 -0.28
CA GLN A 34 6.40 -6.38 -1.53
C GLN A 34 7.52 -5.37 -1.30
N ALA A 35 7.39 -4.54 -0.27
CA ALA A 35 8.41 -3.56 0.10
C ALA A 35 9.64 -4.17 0.78
N TYR A 36 9.54 -5.40 1.27
CA TYR A 36 10.63 -6.07 1.98
C TYR A 36 11.88 -6.19 1.12
N ASP A 37 11.72 -6.56 -0.15
CA ASP A 37 12.83 -6.74 -1.10
C ASP A 37 13.23 -5.45 -1.83
N MET A 38 12.45 -4.38 -1.70
CA MET A 38 12.75 -3.10 -2.37
C MET A 38 13.84 -2.30 -1.66
N GLN A 39 14.68 -1.62 -2.43
CA GLN A 39 15.69 -0.68 -1.95
C GLN A 39 15.10 0.72 -1.83
N ALA A 40 15.74 1.55 -1.01
CA ALA A 40 15.36 2.94 -0.90
C ALA A 40 15.46 3.68 -2.24
N GLY A 41 14.50 4.57 -2.49
CA GLY A 41 14.32 5.27 -3.76
C GLY A 41 13.58 4.45 -4.81
N GLU A 42 13.40 3.14 -4.64
CA GLU A 42 12.60 2.35 -5.56
C GLU A 42 11.12 2.68 -5.43
N SER A 43 10.44 2.70 -6.57
CA SER A 43 9.01 2.89 -6.68
C SER A 43 8.41 1.65 -7.32
N HIS A 44 7.26 1.22 -6.83
CA HIS A 44 6.55 0.05 -7.33
C HIS A 44 5.06 0.35 -7.41
N SER A 45 4.47 0.02 -8.56
CA SER A 45 3.04 0.14 -8.78
C SER A 45 2.45 -1.26 -8.79
N PHE A 46 1.48 -1.49 -7.91
CA PHE A 46 0.72 -2.71 -7.84
C PHE A 46 -0.70 -2.47 -8.31
N SER A 47 -1.26 -3.41 -9.06
CA SER A 47 -2.66 -3.39 -9.43
C SER A 47 -3.24 -4.78 -9.34
N ARG A 48 -4.43 -4.90 -8.74
CA ARG A 48 -5.14 -6.16 -8.61
C ARG A 48 -6.64 -5.93 -8.72
N SER A 49 -7.31 -6.86 -9.39
CA SER A 49 -8.76 -6.92 -9.43
C SER A 49 -9.24 -7.95 -8.41
N ILE A 50 -10.21 -7.59 -7.58
CA ILE A 50 -10.83 -8.50 -6.61
C ILE A 50 -12.32 -8.49 -6.86
N PHE A 51 -12.89 -9.67 -6.95
CA PHE A 51 -14.32 -9.83 -7.07
C PHE A 51 -14.91 -10.00 -5.67
N ASP A 52 -15.77 -9.08 -5.25
CA ASP A 52 -16.50 -9.18 -4.00
C ASP A 52 -18.01 -9.32 -4.24
N ALA A 53 -18.80 -9.41 -3.17
CA ALA A 53 -20.25 -9.56 -3.25
C ALA A 53 -20.97 -8.36 -3.91
N GLN A 54 -20.30 -7.22 -4.05
CA GLN A 54 -20.82 -5.97 -4.61
C GLN A 54 -20.33 -5.70 -6.05
N GLY A 55 -19.38 -6.48 -6.57
CA GLY A 55 -18.88 -6.35 -7.95
C GLY A 55 -17.39 -6.61 -8.09
N LEU A 56 -16.83 -6.26 -9.25
CA LEU A 56 -15.39 -6.29 -9.48
C LEU A 56 -14.79 -4.97 -9.00
N VAL A 57 -13.84 -5.03 -8.07
CA VAL A 57 -13.09 -3.86 -7.64
C VAL A 57 -11.67 -3.96 -8.17
N ASP A 58 -11.32 -3.03 -9.04
CA ASP A 58 -9.95 -2.83 -9.53
C ASP A 58 -9.25 -1.87 -8.59
N PHE A 59 -8.21 -2.34 -7.92
CA PHE A 59 -7.38 -1.52 -7.05
C PHE A 59 -6.02 -1.34 -7.69
N SER A 60 -5.49 -0.13 -7.60
CA SER A 60 -4.08 0.13 -7.89
C SER A 60 -3.49 1.04 -6.83
N TYR A 61 -2.29 0.72 -6.39
CA TYR A 61 -1.50 1.60 -5.55
C TYR A 61 -0.09 1.73 -6.08
N GLU A 62 0.50 2.89 -5.84
CA GLU A 62 1.92 3.14 -6.08
C GLU A 62 2.57 3.38 -4.74
N MET A 63 3.67 2.68 -4.47
CA MET A 63 4.49 2.85 -3.29
C MET A 63 5.92 3.21 -3.66
N ARG A 64 6.60 3.88 -2.74
CA ARG A 64 7.99 4.24 -2.81
C ARG A 64 8.65 3.91 -1.49
N ILE A 65 9.83 3.31 -1.52
CA ILE A 65 10.63 3.15 -0.32
C ILE A 65 11.41 4.43 -0.11
N VAL A 66 11.25 5.03 1.06
CA VAL A 66 12.05 6.17 1.50
C VAL A 66 12.99 5.73 2.59
N GLU A 67 14.19 6.31 2.61
CA GLU A 67 15.11 6.12 3.74
C GLU A 67 14.54 6.81 4.96
N ASN A 68 14.55 6.14 6.09
CA ASN A 68 14.26 6.80 7.35
C ASN A 68 15.57 7.45 7.86
N GLU A 69 15.62 8.77 7.90
CA GLU A 69 16.80 9.49 8.41
C GLU A 69 17.06 9.22 9.91
N ASP A 70 16.05 8.77 10.67
CA ASP A 70 16.13 8.56 12.11
C ASP A 70 16.61 7.15 12.53
N THR A 71 16.46 6.13 11.68
CA THR A 71 16.88 4.74 11.99
C THR A 71 17.47 4.06 10.76
N ASN A 72 18.80 3.85 10.77
CA ASN A 72 19.62 3.20 9.73
C ASN A 72 19.16 1.78 9.28
N ASP A 73 18.11 1.21 9.87
CA ASP A 73 17.65 -0.17 9.65
C ASP A 73 16.15 -0.31 9.31
N ASP A 74 15.38 0.79 9.35
CA ASP A 74 13.95 0.75 9.03
C ASP A 74 13.69 1.25 7.60
N LYS A 75 13.20 0.35 6.73
CA LYS A 75 12.63 0.76 5.44
C LYS A 75 11.26 1.37 5.68
N CYS A 76 11.06 2.54 5.08
CA CYS A 76 9.83 3.28 5.20
C CYS A 76 9.06 3.24 3.89
N ILE A 77 7.80 2.83 3.94
CA ILE A 77 6.93 2.82 2.75
C ILE A 77 6.13 4.13 2.70
N GLU A 78 6.31 4.86 1.61
CA GLU A 78 5.47 5.98 1.19
C GLU A 78 4.55 5.49 0.07
N LEU A 79 3.24 5.36 0.33
CA LEU A 79 2.28 5.18 -0.74
C LEU A 79 2.11 6.55 -1.45
N VAL A 80 2.34 6.58 -2.75
CA VAL A 80 2.28 7.79 -3.59
C VAL A 80 0.89 7.96 -4.19
N LYS A 81 0.23 6.85 -4.52
CA LYS A 81 -1.09 6.85 -5.14
C LYS A 81 -1.91 5.65 -4.66
N CYS A 82 -3.21 5.84 -4.47
CA CYS A 82 -4.16 4.75 -4.22
C CYS A 82 -5.45 5.03 -4.99
N GLU A 83 -5.85 4.09 -5.83
CA GLU A 83 -7.04 4.15 -6.67
C GLU A 83 -7.85 2.87 -6.48
N ALA A 84 -9.16 3.01 -6.45
CA ALA A 84 -10.10 1.91 -6.32
C ALA A 84 -11.28 2.21 -7.25
N ILE A 85 -11.54 1.33 -8.20
CA ILE A 85 -12.63 1.46 -9.18
C ILE A 85 -13.56 0.27 -8.97
N VAL A 86 -14.78 0.56 -8.53
CA VAL A 86 -15.84 -0.44 -8.40
C VAL A 86 -16.62 -0.52 -9.71
N LYS A 87 -16.63 -1.69 -10.33
CA LYS A 87 -17.40 -2.01 -11.53
C LYS A 87 -18.56 -2.93 -11.15
N PHE A 88 -19.76 -2.52 -11.53
CA PHE A 88 -21.02 -3.25 -11.31
C PHE A 88 -21.45 -3.96 -12.59
#